data_AF-A0A951YVE0-F1
#
_entry.id   AF-A0A951YVE0-F1
#
_cell.length_a   1.000
_cell.length_b   1.000
_cell.length_c   1.000
_cell.angle_alpha   90.00
_cell.angle_beta   90.00
_cell.angle_gamma   90.00
#
_symmetry.space_group_name_H-M   'P 1'
#
loop_
_entity.id
_entity.type
_entity.pdbx_description
1 polymer ?
#
loop_
_entity_poly.entity_id
_entity_poly.type
_entity_poly.pdbx_seq_one_letter_code
_entity_poly.pdbx_strand_id
1 'polypeptide(L)'
;MTSMRASQRGFSLIESLIAIVVIAFALLSMGALQLNTLRASGSSTLRTIATQQAYDIADRIRANAMALRNGDYAGAAALHADCFKAAGCTPKQQAEMDLYLWNDANGQMLPGGVGVVCVDSTPDDGTPTVTDCDGVADAPLAVKIWWEDDRDGSLTRFVVGVRP
;
A
#
# COMPACT_ATOMS: atom_id res chain seq x y z
N MET A 1 -30.78 -10.93 -67.76
CA MET A 1 -30.09 -10.74 -66.48
C MET A 1 -29.22 -9.48 -66.58
N THR A 2 -29.77 -8.33 -66.21
CA THR A 2 -29.08 -7.03 -66.28
C THR A 2 -28.33 -6.83 -64.96
N SER A 3 -27.01 -6.95 -64.99
CA SER A 3 -26.13 -6.64 -63.85
C SER A 3 -26.17 -5.13 -63.61
N MET A 4 -26.80 -4.69 -62.52
CA MET A 4 -26.63 -3.34 -62.00
C MET A 4 -25.20 -3.20 -61.49
N ARG A 5 -24.33 -2.54 -62.28
CA ARG A 5 -23.04 -2.07 -61.77
C ARG A 5 -23.31 -0.94 -60.77
N ALA A 6 -23.10 -1.21 -59.49
CA ALA A 6 -23.08 -0.17 -58.47
C ALA A 6 -21.97 0.83 -58.82
N SER A 7 -22.34 2.10 -59.01
CA SER A 7 -21.38 3.18 -59.22
C SER A 7 -20.53 3.34 -57.96
N GLN A 8 -19.26 2.96 -58.04
CA GLN A 8 -18.29 3.15 -56.96
C GLN A 8 -18.00 4.66 -56.85
N ARG A 9 -18.63 5.32 -55.87
CA ARG A 9 -18.31 6.71 -55.53
C ARG A 9 -16.95 6.70 -54.82
N GLY A 10 -15.92 7.23 -55.47
CA GLY A 10 -14.60 7.40 -54.84
C GLY A 10 -14.68 8.32 -53.63
N PHE A 11 -13.86 8.04 -52.61
CA PHE A 11 -13.73 8.87 -51.41
C PHE A 11 -13.18 10.26 -51.77
N SER A 12 -13.72 11.30 -51.15
CA SER A 12 -13.18 12.66 -51.29
C SER A 12 -11.92 12.82 -50.42
N LEU A 13 -10.90 13.56 -50.89
CA LEU A 13 -9.69 13.86 -50.10
C LEU A 13 -10.02 14.48 -48.73
N ILE A 14 -11.07 15.30 -48.66
CA ILE A 14 -11.53 15.93 -47.42
C ILE A 14 -12.06 14.89 -46.42
N GLU A 15 -12.67 13.81 -46.90
CA GLU A 15 -13.23 12.75 -46.08
C GLU A 15 -12.13 11.94 -45.40
N SER A 16 -11.06 11.63 -46.14
CA SER A 16 -9.87 10.98 -45.58
C SER A 16 -9.14 11.86 -44.55
N LEU A 17 -9.04 13.17 -44.81
CA LEU A 17 -8.47 14.13 -43.85
C LEU A 17 -9.27 14.18 -42.55
N ILE A 18 -10.60 14.24 -42.64
CA ILE A 18 -11.48 14.23 -41.46
C ILE A 18 -11.33 12.89 -40.70
N ALA A 19 -11.29 11.75 -41.39
CA ALA A 19 -11.11 10.45 -40.75
C ALA A 19 -9.79 10.36 -39.97
N ILE A 20 -8.67 10.84 -40.54
CA ILE A 20 -7.37 10.86 -39.87
C ILE A 20 -7.41 11.74 -38.62
N VAL A 21 -8.04 12.92 -38.70
CA VAL A 21 -8.20 13.83 -37.55
C VAL A 21 -9.00 13.18 -36.43
N VAL A 22 -10.12 12.52 -36.75
CA VAL A 22 -10.94 11.79 -35.76
C VAL A 22 -10.15 10.66 -35.10
N ILE A 23 -9.40 9.88 -35.88
CA ILE A 23 -8.56 8.80 -35.36
C ILE A 23 -7.44 9.35 -34.46
N ALA A 24 -6.82 10.48 -34.83
CA ALA A 24 -5.79 11.11 -34.02
C ALA A 24 -6.34 11.50 -32.63
N PHE A 25 -7.52 12.12 -32.55
CA PHE A 25 -8.18 12.42 -31.27
C PHE A 25 -8.54 11.16 -30.47
N ALA A 26 -9.02 10.12 -31.13
CA ALA A 26 -9.33 8.85 -30.48
C ALA A 26 -8.07 8.22 -29.84
N LEU A 27 -6.93 8.22 -30.54
CA LEU A 27 -5.67 7.67 -30.03
C LEU A 27 -5.10 8.50 -28.88
N LEU A 28 -5.16 9.84 -28.96
CA LEU A 28 -4.76 10.72 -27.86
C LEU A 28 -5.60 10.48 -26.61
N SER A 29 -6.91 10.31 -26.79
CA SER A 29 -7.85 10.02 -25.69
C SER A 29 -7.56 8.66 -25.05
N MET A 30 -7.30 7.63 -25.86
CA MET A 30 -6.90 6.30 -25.38
C MET A 30 -5.57 6.34 -24.62
N GLY A 31 -4.58 7.09 -25.11
CA GLY A 31 -3.29 7.25 -24.45
C GLY A 31 -3.43 7.88 -23.06
N ALA A 32 -4.26 8.90 -22.91
CA ALA A 32 -4.56 9.51 -21.61
C ALA A 32 -5.20 8.49 -20.64
N LEU A 33 -6.15 7.68 -21.11
CA LEU A 33 -6.75 6.62 -20.31
C LEU A 33 -5.74 5.56 -19.87
N GLN A 34 -4.85 5.11 -20.77
CA GLN A 34 -3.81 4.14 -20.44
C GLN A 34 -2.87 4.65 -19.35
N LEU A 35 -2.44 5.91 -19.42
CA LEU A 35 -1.60 6.53 -18.38
C LEU A 35 -2.31 6.58 -17.02
N ASN A 36 -3.60 6.93 -17.01
CA ASN A 36 -4.38 6.97 -15.77
C ASN A 36 -4.57 5.57 -15.18
N THR A 37 -4.82 4.57 -16.02
CA THR A 37 -4.89 3.16 -15.58
C THR A 37 -3.57 2.72 -14.95
N LEU A 38 -2.42 3.02 -15.57
CA LEU A 38 -1.12 2.65 -15.01
C LEU A 38 -0.88 3.29 -13.64
N ARG A 39 -1.23 4.57 -13.46
CA ARG A 39 -1.13 5.24 -12.15
C ARG A 39 -2.04 4.60 -11.11
N ALA A 40 -3.31 4.39 -11.45
CA ALA A 40 -4.27 3.77 -10.55
C ALA A 40 -3.89 2.33 -10.17
N SER A 41 -3.38 1.54 -11.13
CA SER A 41 -2.86 0.20 -10.86
C SER A 41 -1.63 0.22 -9.95
N GLY A 42 -0.73 1.20 -10.10
CA GLY A 42 0.41 1.37 -9.20
C GLY A 42 -0.02 1.64 -7.77
N SER A 43 -0.87 2.65 -7.56
CA SER A 43 -1.41 3.00 -6.24
C SER A 43 -2.18 1.84 -5.60
N SER A 44 -3.03 1.16 -6.37
CA SER A 44 -3.74 -0.04 -5.91
C SER A 44 -2.78 -1.17 -5.48
N THR A 45 -1.64 -1.31 -6.16
CA THR A 45 -0.60 -2.30 -5.79
C THR A 45 0.04 -1.93 -4.45
N LEU A 46 0.46 -0.68 -4.27
CA LEU A 46 1.05 -0.22 -3.01
C LEU A 46 0.10 -0.38 -1.84
N ARG A 47 -1.18 -0.01 -2.01
CA ARG A 47 -2.21 -0.24 -0.99
C ARG A 47 -2.40 -1.71 -0.66
N THR A 48 -2.28 -2.60 -1.65
CA THR A 48 -2.36 -4.05 -1.43
C THR A 48 -1.17 -4.54 -0.61
N ILE A 49 0.05 -4.09 -0.92
CA ILE A 49 1.26 -4.40 -0.15
C ILE A 49 1.11 -3.90 1.30
N ALA A 50 0.71 -2.64 1.51
CA ALA A 50 0.50 -2.10 2.86
C ALA A 50 -0.55 -2.89 3.64
N THR A 51 -1.64 -3.30 2.98
CA THR A 51 -2.67 -4.15 3.60
C THR A 51 -2.09 -5.51 4.02
N GLN A 52 -1.30 -6.15 3.14
CA GLN A 52 -0.64 -7.42 3.45
C GLN A 52 0.35 -7.28 4.61
N GLN A 53 1.16 -6.22 4.63
CA GLN A 53 2.11 -5.95 5.71
C GLN A 53 1.40 -5.68 7.05
N ALA A 54 0.24 -5.01 7.02
CA ALA A 54 -0.54 -4.75 8.22
C ALA A 54 -1.12 -6.05 8.81
N TYR A 55 -1.57 -6.97 7.96
CA TYR A 55 -2.03 -8.28 8.41
C TYR A 55 -0.90 -9.20 8.86
N ASP A 56 0.27 -9.17 8.19
CA ASP A 56 1.45 -9.94 8.60
C ASP A 56 1.87 -9.61 10.05
N ILE A 57 2.03 -8.32 10.37
CA ILE A 57 2.38 -7.93 11.74
C ILE A 57 1.24 -8.22 12.72
N ALA A 58 -0.03 -8.04 12.34
CA ALA A 58 -1.16 -8.38 13.19
C ALA A 58 -1.18 -9.87 13.55
N ASP A 59 -0.82 -10.75 12.62
CA ASP A 59 -0.75 -12.19 12.85
C ASP A 59 0.45 -12.57 13.73
N ARG A 60 1.61 -11.93 13.54
CA ARG A 60 2.77 -12.07 14.46
C ARG A 60 2.44 -11.63 15.88
N ILE A 61 1.71 -10.52 16.02
CA ILE A 61 1.24 -10.01 17.31
C ILE A 61 0.35 -11.05 18.00
N ARG A 62 -0.62 -11.63 17.29
CA ARG A 62 -1.50 -12.68 17.83
C ARG A 62 -0.74 -13.97 18.18
N ALA A 63 0.25 -14.35 17.37
CA ALA A 63 1.07 -15.52 17.63
C ALA A 63 1.90 -15.37 18.92
N ASN A 64 2.27 -14.14 19.28
CA ASN A 64 3.02 -13.81 20.49
C ASN A 64 2.12 -13.18 21.56
N ALA A 65 1.12 -13.94 22.02
CA ALA A 65 0.12 -13.46 22.97
C ALA A 65 0.70 -12.95 24.31
N MET A 66 1.86 -13.46 24.74
CA MET A 66 2.52 -12.97 25.96
C MET A 66 3.04 -11.54 25.78
N ALA A 67 3.76 -11.27 24.69
CA ALA A 67 4.25 -9.93 24.38
C ALA A 67 3.10 -8.94 24.14
N LEU A 68 2.03 -9.39 23.48
CA LEU A 68 0.81 -8.61 23.31
C LEU A 68 0.20 -8.19 24.67
N ARG A 69 0.04 -9.15 25.60
CA ARG A 69 -0.52 -8.86 26.94
C ARG A 69 0.36 -7.93 27.78
N ASN A 70 1.67 -7.98 27.58
CA ASN A 70 2.63 -7.12 28.26
C ASN A 70 2.78 -5.74 27.61
N GLY A 71 2.17 -5.51 26.44
CA GLY A 71 2.30 -4.26 25.69
C GLY A 71 3.65 -4.10 24.97
N ASP A 72 4.41 -5.18 24.79
CA ASP A 72 5.78 -5.13 24.23
C ASP A 72 5.81 -4.70 22.74
N TYR A 73 4.68 -4.82 22.03
CA TYR A 73 4.53 -4.36 20.64
C TYR A 73 4.33 -2.85 20.48
N ALA A 74 4.06 -2.11 21.55
CA ALA A 74 4.03 -0.64 21.53
C ALA A 74 5.43 -0.01 21.76
N GLY A 75 6.47 -0.85 21.78
CA GLY A 75 7.86 -0.47 22.05
C GLY A 75 8.70 -0.22 20.80
N ALA A 76 10.00 -0.06 21.00
CA ALA A 76 10.96 0.16 19.92
C ALA A 76 11.32 -1.15 19.19
N ALA A 77 11.49 -1.07 17.88
CA ALA A 77 12.08 -2.13 17.08
C ALA A 77 13.56 -2.36 17.46
N ALA A 78 13.98 -3.62 17.60
CA ALA A 78 15.37 -3.97 17.86
C ALA A 78 15.75 -5.32 17.26
N LEU A 79 16.96 -5.41 16.72
CA LEU A 79 17.50 -6.64 16.16
C LEU A 79 18.06 -7.55 17.28
N HIS A 80 17.54 -8.78 17.37
CA HIS A 80 17.97 -9.79 18.36
C HIS A 80 18.48 -11.08 17.69
N ALA A 81 19.78 -11.17 17.41
CA ALA A 81 20.36 -12.32 16.70
C ALA A 81 20.08 -13.69 17.37
N ASP A 82 19.84 -13.72 18.68
CA ASP A 82 19.52 -14.94 19.42
C ASP A 82 18.15 -15.56 19.03
N CYS A 83 17.22 -14.77 18.48
CA CYS A 83 15.94 -15.28 17.99
C CYS A 83 16.07 -16.34 16.88
N PHE A 84 17.20 -16.37 16.16
CA PHE A 84 17.48 -17.34 15.11
C PHE A 84 18.33 -18.53 15.57
N LYS A 85 18.68 -18.60 16.86
CA LYS A 85 19.45 -19.70 17.44
C LYS A 85 18.52 -20.73 18.08
N ALA A 86 19.04 -21.92 18.35
CA ALA A 86 18.28 -22.99 18.99
C ALA A 86 17.73 -22.62 20.39
N ALA A 87 18.39 -21.70 21.11
CA ALA A 87 17.91 -21.19 22.39
C ALA A 87 16.66 -20.29 22.26
N GLY A 88 16.41 -19.75 21.06
CA GLY A 88 15.37 -18.76 20.81
C GLY A 88 15.62 -17.43 21.53
N CYS A 89 14.58 -16.61 21.58
CA CYS A 89 14.57 -15.36 22.34
C CYS A 89 13.32 -15.25 23.20
N THR A 90 13.32 -14.30 24.14
CA THR A 90 12.14 -14.06 24.98
C THR A 90 10.98 -13.50 24.15
N PRO A 91 9.72 -13.63 24.62
CA PRO A 91 8.56 -13.05 23.93
C PRO A 91 8.73 -11.56 23.59
N LYS A 92 9.30 -10.79 24.51
CA LYS A 92 9.61 -9.37 24.29
C LYS A 92 10.64 -9.17 23.18
N GLN A 93 11.77 -9.87 23.24
CA GLN A 93 12.81 -9.78 22.19
C GLN A 93 12.27 -10.20 20.82
N GLN A 94 11.38 -11.18 20.79
CA GLN A 94 10.71 -11.59 19.56
C GLN A 94 9.82 -10.46 19.01
N ALA A 95 9.04 -9.77 19.85
CA ALA A 95 8.23 -8.63 19.42
C ALA A 95 9.09 -7.47 18.88
N GLU A 96 10.19 -7.14 19.55
CA GLU A 96 11.14 -6.12 19.10
C GLU A 96 11.80 -6.50 17.76
N MET A 97 12.11 -7.79 17.56
CA MET A 97 12.60 -8.34 16.30
C MET A 97 11.55 -8.30 15.19
N ASP A 98 10.31 -8.68 15.49
CA ASP A 98 9.19 -8.66 14.54
C ASP A 98 8.98 -7.23 14.03
N LEU A 99 8.96 -6.23 14.91
CA LEU A 99 8.86 -4.81 14.53
C LEU A 99 10.04 -4.34 13.68
N TYR A 100 11.25 -4.84 13.95
CA TYR A 100 12.46 -4.50 13.18
C TYR A 100 12.39 -5.05 11.76
N LEU A 101 12.16 -6.37 11.61
CA LEU A 101 12.11 -7.03 10.31
C LEU A 101 10.93 -6.55 9.48
N TRP A 102 9.79 -6.31 10.12
CA TRP A 102 8.61 -5.75 9.48
C TRP A 102 8.86 -4.34 8.94
N ASN A 103 9.51 -3.47 9.71
CA ASN A 103 9.85 -2.12 9.22
C ASN A 103 10.94 -2.12 8.14
N ASP A 104 11.92 -3.03 8.22
CA ASP A 104 12.86 -3.23 7.12
C ASP A 104 12.11 -3.66 5.84
N ALA A 105 11.20 -4.63 5.93
CA ALA A 105 10.38 -5.04 4.80
C ALA A 105 9.49 -3.91 4.26
N ASN A 106 8.86 -3.12 5.13
CA ASN A 106 8.09 -1.94 4.72
C ASN A 106 8.97 -0.94 3.94
N GLY A 107 10.17 -0.65 4.43
CA GLY A 107 11.11 0.26 3.75
C GLY A 107 11.61 -0.26 2.40
N GLN A 108 11.64 -1.58 2.19
CA GLN A 108 12.02 -2.18 0.91
C GLN A 108 10.85 -2.29 -0.08
N MET A 109 9.62 -2.52 0.41
CA MET A 109 8.45 -2.80 -0.44
C MET A 109 7.59 -1.57 -0.73
N LEU A 110 7.63 -0.56 0.15
CA LEU A 110 6.85 0.66 0.04
C LEU A 110 7.80 1.87 -0.04
N PRO A 111 7.61 2.80 -1.00
CA PRO A 111 8.39 4.02 -1.05
C PRO A 111 8.23 4.82 0.26
N GLY A 112 9.32 5.08 0.98
CA GLY A 112 9.26 5.77 2.27
C GLY A 112 8.48 5.02 3.35
N GLY A 113 8.34 3.69 3.21
CA GLY A 113 7.51 2.86 4.07
C GLY A 113 7.93 2.92 5.54
N VAL A 114 6.99 3.31 6.41
CA VAL A 114 7.17 3.29 7.88
C VAL A 114 5.94 2.68 8.53
N GLY A 115 6.15 1.77 9.46
CA GLY A 115 5.13 1.08 10.22
C GLY A 115 5.26 1.32 11.72
N VAL A 116 4.14 1.60 12.38
CA VAL A 116 4.04 1.80 13.83
C VAL A 116 2.93 0.92 14.39
N VAL A 117 3.21 0.30 15.52
CA VAL A 117 2.22 -0.44 16.31
C VAL A 117 2.09 0.28 17.65
N CYS A 118 0.88 0.65 18.04
CA CYS A 118 0.64 1.35 19.29
C CYS A 118 -0.81 1.24 19.76
N VAL A 119 -1.07 1.58 21.02
CA VAL A 119 -2.43 1.69 21.55
C VAL A 119 -2.99 3.05 21.17
N ASP A 120 -4.17 3.07 20.53
CA ASP A 120 -4.71 4.29 19.97
C ASP A 120 -6.24 4.26 19.81
N SER A 121 -6.93 5.29 20.34
CA SER A 121 -8.38 5.45 20.18
C SER A 121 -8.78 6.18 18.89
N THR A 122 -7.86 6.90 18.24
CA THR A 122 -8.06 7.65 16.99
C THR A 122 -7.08 7.24 15.90
N PRO A 123 -7.03 5.95 15.50
CA PRO A 123 -5.89 5.42 14.75
C PRO A 123 -5.72 5.95 13.31
N ASP A 124 -6.69 6.75 12.82
CA ASP A 124 -6.65 7.45 11.53
C ASP A 124 -6.05 8.87 11.63
N ASP A 125 -4.98 9.04 12.41
CA ASP A 125 -4.21 10.29 12.56
C ASP A 125 -2.69 10.06 12.51
N GLY A 126 -1.91 11.11 12.81
CA GLY A 126 -0.46 11.02 12.86
C GLY A 126 0.27 10.94 11.53
N THR A 127 1.59 10.99 11.68
CA THR A 127 2.64 10.93 10.67
C THR A 127 3.71 9.94 11.12
N PRO A 128 4.64 9.52 10.24
CA PRO A 128 5.72 8.61 10.61
C PRO A 128 6.59 9.09 11.79
N THR A 129 6.71 10.41 11.98
CA THR A 129 7.56 11.02 13.02
C THR A 129 6.78 11.44 14.27
N VAL A 130 5.50 11.78 14.10
CA VAL A 130 4.58 12.15 15.19
C VAL A 130 3.37 11.26 15.03
N THR A 131 3.41 10.10 15.69
CA THR A 131 2.51 8.99 15.41
C THR A 131 1.10 9.18 15.95
N ASP A 132 0.90 10.18 16.81
CA ASP A 132 -0.35 10.50 17.51
C ASP A 132 -0.97 9.31 18.27
N CYS A 133 -0.15 8.36 18.69
CA CYS A 133 -0.59 7.26 19.55
C CYS A 133 -0.95 7.80 20.95
N ASP A 134 -2.24 7.82 21.27
CA ASP A 134 -2.74 8.43 22.51
C ASP A 134 -2.54 7.58 23.77
N GLY A 135 -2.29 6.27 23.63
CA GLY A 135 -2.08 5.35 24.74
C GLY A 135 -3.26 5.25 25.70
N VAL A 136 -4.48 5.60 25.25
CA VAL A 136 -5.67 5.56 26.09
C VAL A 136 -5.92 4.14 26.57
N ALA A 137 -6.18 3.98 27.87
CA ALA A 137 -6.51 2.67 28.43
C ALA A 137 -7.73 2.06 27.72
N ASP A 138 -7.68 0.75 27.46
CA ASP A 138 -8.70 -0.01 26.74
C ASP A 138 -8.90 0.36 25.26
N ALA A 139 -8.12 1.30 24.71
CA ALA A 139 -8.09 1.52 23.28
C ALA A 139 -7.50 0.29 22.54
N PRO A 140 -7.93 0.03 21.29
CA PRO A 140 -7.38 -1.07 20.52
C PRO A 140 -5.91 -0.84 20.21
N LEU A 141 -5.16 -1.94 20.04
CA LEU A 141 -3.85 -1.87 19.43
C LEU A 141 -4.03 -1.59 17.94
N ALA A 142 -3.45 -0.52 17.43
CA ALA A 142 -3.50 -0.12 16.03
C ALA A 142 -2.16 -0.41 15.34
N VAL A 143 -2.24 -0.89 14.11
CA VAL A 143 -1.12 -0.97 13.17
C VAL A 143 -1.33 0.15 12.15
N LYS A 144 -0.41 1.11 12.13
CA LYS A 144 -0.38 2.23 11.18
C LYS A 144 0.79 2.02 10.22
N ILE A 145 0.55 2.14 8.92
CA ILE A 145 1.59 2.11 7.89
C ILE A 145 1.45 3.33 7.01
N TRP A 146 2.54 4.05 6.80
CA TRP A 146 2.63 5.17 5.87
C TRP A 146 3.57 4.84 4.72
N TRP A 147 3.28 5.38 3.53
CA TRP A 147 4.15 5.34 2.37
C TRP A 147 3.88 6.52 1.44
N GLU A 148 4.81 6.80 0.53
CA GLU A 148 4.63 7.75 -0.56
C GLU A 148 3.97 7.06 -1.75
N ASP A 149 2.72 7.41 -2.06
CA ASP A 149 1.99 6.85 -3.20
C ASP A 149 2.37 7.57 -4.52
N ASP A 150 2.60 8.88 -4.41
CA ASP A 150 3.09 9.73 -5.48
C ASP A 150 4.50 10.27 -5.16
N ARG A 151 5.26 10.61 -6.20
CA ARG A 151 6.63 11.17 -6.07
C ARG A 151 6.65 12.65 -5.70
N ASP A 152 5.57 13.16 -5.11
CA ASP A 152 5.43 14.54 -4.66
C ASP A 152 5.69 14.70 -3.15
N GLY A 153 5.97 13.59 -2.45
CA GLY A 153 6.22 13.55 -1.01
C GLY A 153 4.95 13.51 -0.17
N SER A 154 3.77 13.35 -0.78
CA SER A 154 2.51 13.14 -0.06
C SER A 154 2.46 11.73 0.52
N LEU A 155 2.19 11.65 1.83
CA LEU A 155 2.08 10.38 2.54
C LEU A 155 0.64 9.86 2.48
N THR A 156 0.52 8.60 2.08
CA THR A 156 -0.70 7.80 2.23
C THR A 156 -0.56 6.92 3.47
N ARG A 157 -1.68 6.67 4.16
CA ARG A 157 -1.74 5.84 5.37
C ARG A 157 -2.73 4.69 5.22
N PHE A 158 -2.38 3.55 5.81
CA PHE A 158 -3.27 2.43 6.05
C PHE A 158 -3.27 2.05 7.53
N VAL A 159 -4.44 1.71 8.05
CA VAL A 159 -4.67 1.46 9.47
C VAL A 159 -5.50 0.21 9.66
N VAL A 160 -5.12 -0.64 10.61
CA VAL A 160 -5.93 -1.77 11.06
C VAL A 160 -5.82 -1.94 12.57
N GLY A 161 -6.94 -2.26 13.22
CA GLY A 161 -6.96 -2.65 14.63
C GLY A 161 -6.61 -4.12 14.82
N VAL A 162 -5.76 -4.41 15.79
CA VAL A 162 -5.42 -5.76 16.25
C VAL A 162 -6.27 -6.06 17.48
N ARG A 163 -7.09 -7.10 17.38
CA ARG A 163 -7.80 -7.68 18.52
C ARG A 163 -6.99 -8.86 19.08
N PRO A 164 -6.88 -8.98 20.41
CA PRO A 164 -6.29 -10.14 21.08
C PRO A 164 -6.97 -11.47 20.73
#